data_AF-A0A7Y4QT78-F1
#
_entry.id   AF-A0A7Y4QT78-F1
#
_cell.length_a   1.000
_cell.length_b   1.000
_cell.length_c   1.000
_cell.angle_alpha   90.00
_cell.angle_beta   90.00
_cell.angle_gamma   90.00
#
_symmetry.space_group_name_H-M   'P 1'
#
loop_
_entity.id
_entity.type
_entity.pdbx_description
1 polymer ?
#
loop_
_entity_poly.entity_id
_entity_poly.type
_entity_poly.pdbx_seq_one_letter_code
_entity_poly.pdbx_strand_id
1 'polypeptide(L)'
;MHSSLENLTAVSLQELSACEGVDFATAVLFDRFCKSARHGGFIRQIDGLRKAPPPQKLPDTRVVIVPGALYIERPELGGDGRLVRGVAERFGYETDLIPLASFGAVTTNARLICDWLHKYRRQRMILVSLSKGSADLKLALESPEAGTLFRNAVAWVNVCGPLNGTRMANWIFDSRLRSWCFRAKCFLQRRDFGLITDLRCASDAPLAKAVQLPPAMQMLSLVGFPLRQDMTTQHSRFCHRTLAAWGPNDGTTSLADLVTWPGNIYPVWGADHYFKPETLASELIAALLHYIAETPQAI
;
A
#
# COMPACT_ATOMS: atom_id res chain seq x y z
N MET A 1 8.09 19.19 20.96
CA MET A 1 7.31 18.26 21.81
C MET A 1 6.39 17.40 20.94
N HIS A 2 6.84 16.23 20.50
CA HIS A 2 5.96 15.18 19.95
C HIS A 2 6.39 13.86 20.60
N SER A 3 5.88 13.54 21.79
CA SER A 3 6.39 12.42 22.60
C SER A 3 5.88 11.04 22.16
N SER A 4 4.72 10.96 21.49
CA SER A 4 4.10 9.70 21.06
C SER A 4 3.60 9.78 19.61
N LEU A 5 3.37 8.62 18.99
CA LEU A 5 2.80 8.50 17.64
C LEU A 5 1.40 9.12 17.55
N GLU A 6 0.59 9.02 18.61
CA GLU A 6 -0.78 9.55 18.67
C GLU A 6 -0.84 11.08 18.54
N ASN A 7 0.25 11.76 18.89
CA ASN A 7 0.35 13.22 18.78
C ASN A 7 0.78 13.69 17.36
N LEU A 8 1.10 12.75 16.46
CA LEU A 8 1.46 13.04 15.08
C LEU A 8 0.21 12.94 14.19
N THR A 9 -0.50 14.06 14.04
CA THR A 9 -1.63 14.20 13.12
C THR A 9 -1.13 14.73 11.77
N ALA A 10 -2.00 14.70 10.75
CA ALA A 10 -1.68 15.32 9.46
C ALA A 10 -1.33 16.81 9.60
N VAL A 11 -2.00 17.53 10.49
CA VAL A 11 -1.74 18.95 10.76
C VAL A 11 -0.37 19.12 11.43
N SER A 12 -0.08 18.38 12.50
CA SER A 12 1.20 18.55 13.21
C SER A 12 2.41 18.11 12.37
N LEU A 13 2.25 17.10 11.51
CA LEU A 13 3.28 16.69 10.56
C LEU A 13 3.49 17.71 9.43
N GLN A 14 2.42 18.37 8.98
CA GLN A 14 2.52 19.46 8.01
C GLN A 14 3.25 20.66 8.61
N GLU A 15 2.87 21.07 9.83
CA GLU A 15 3.56 22.15 10.58
C GLU A 15 5.03 21.82 10.80
N LEU A 16 5.34 20.60 11.23
CA LEU A 16 6.72 20.15 11.42
C LEU A 16 7.52 20.19 10.11
N SER A 17 6.90 19.79 8.99
CA SER A 17 7.55 19.84 7.68
C SER A 17 7.78 21.28 7.20
N ALA A 18 6.90 22.22 7.57
CA ALA A 18 7.07 23.63 7.26
C ALA A 18 8.18 24.29 8.09
N CYS A 19 8.32 23.91 9.36
CA CYS A 19 9.32 24.47 10.27
C CYS A 19 10.72 23.86 10.08
N GLU A 20 10.81 22.54 9.98
CA GLU A 20 12.08 21.79 10.04
C GLU A 20 12.41 21.05 8.73
N GLY A 21 11.50 21.07 7.76
CA GLY A 21 11.62 20.35 6.50
C GLY A 21 11.01 18.94 6.52
N VAL A 22 10.60 18.49 5.33
CA VAL A 22 9.91 17.20 5.14
C VAL A 22 10.77 15.99 5.53
N ASP A 23 12.09 16.05 5.31
CA ASP A 23 13.02 14.97 5.66
C ASP A 23 13.09 14.80 7.20
N PHE A 24 13.13 15.90 7.95
CA PHE A 24 13.10 15.87 9.41
C PHE A 24 11.77 15.32 9.93
N ALA A 25 10.64 15.79 9.39
CA ALA A 25 9.33 15.29 9.76
C ALA A 25 9.16 13.79 9.45
N THR A 26 9.74 13.31 8.34
CA THR A 26 9.77 11.89 7.98
C THR A 26 10.59 11.08 8.99
N ALA A 27 11.76 11.57 9.39
CA ALA A 27 12.60 10.94 10.41
C ALA A 27 11.89 10.85 11.78
N VAL A 28 11.22 11.93 12.19
CA VAL A 28 10.44 11.95 13.43
C VAL A 28 9.30 10.94 13.37
N LEU A 29 8.54 10.90 12.27
CA LEU A 29 7.43 9.95 12.12
C LEU A 29 7.93 8.50 12.14
N PHE A 30 9.03 8.19 11.44
CA PHE A 30 9.66 6.88 11.45
C PHE A 30 10.03 6.44 12.88
N ASP A 31 10.73 7.31 13.62
CA ASP A 31 11.12 7.05 15.01
C ASP A 31 9.91 6.75 15.90
N ARG A 32 8.81 7.50 15.73
CA ARG A 32 7.58 7.28 16.50
C ARG A 32 6.88 5.98 16.13
N PHE A 33 6.89 5.54 14.88
CA PHE A 33 6.39 4.22 14.51
C PHE A 33 7.20 3.11 15.18
N CYS A 34 8.53 3.15 15.08
CA CYS A 34 9.43 2.15 15.67
C CYS A 34 9.30 2.06 17.21
N LYS A 35 9.06 3.18 17.89
CA LYS A 35 8.91 3.25 19.35
C LYS A 35 7.46 3.13 19.84
N SER A 36 6.48 3.07 18.94
CA SER A 36 5.07 3.01 19.33
C SER A 36 4.74 1.70 20.06
N ALA A 37 3.84 1.76 21.03
CA ALA A 37 3.29 0.57 21.68
C ALA A 37 2.54 -0.32 20.66
N ARG A 38 1.86 0.32 19.70
CA ARG A 38 1.04 -0.35 18.69
C ARG A 38 1.86 -1.15 17.68
N HIS A 39 2.95 -0.60 17.16
CA HIS A 39 3.69 -1.22 16.03
C HIS A 39 5.08 -1.71 16.43
N GLY A 40 5.68 -1.19 17.50
CA GLY A 40 7.08 -1.49 17.84
C GLY A 40 7.36 -2.97 18.11
N GLY A 41 6.41 -3.70 18.71
CA GLY A 41 6.51 -5.14 18.90
C GLY A 41 6.56 -5.91 17.57
N PHE A 42 5.62 -5.61 16.68
CA PHE A 42 5.57 -6.18 15.33
C PHE A 42 6.84 -5.88 14.52
N ILE A 43 7.30 -4.62 14.54
CA ILE A 43 8.52 -4.20 13.81
C ILE A 43 9.73 -5.03 14.25
N ARG A 44 9.95 -5.15 15.58
CA ARG A 44 11.05 -5.96 16.12
C ARG A 44 10.93 -7.44 15.74
N GLN A 45 9.72 -7.98 15.68
CA GLN A 45 9.49 -9.36 15.26
C GLN A 45 9.87 -9.56 13.79
N ILE A 46 9.41 -8.69 12.89
CA ILE A 46 9.80 -8.75 11.47
C ILE A 46 11.32 -8.61 11.30
N ASP A 47 11.96 -7.69 12.02
CA ASP A 47 13.43 -7.53 12.01
C ASP A 47 14.17 -8.81 12.46
N GLY A 48 13.63 -9.51 13.45
CA GLY A 48 14.14 -10.82 13.87
C GLY A 48 13.97 -11.88 12.78
N LEU A 49 12.78 -11.96 12.18
CA LEU A 49 12.45 -12.96 11.16
C LEU A 49 13.24 -12.80 9.86
N ARG A 50 13.69 -11.57 9.52
CA ARG A 50 14.62 -11.34 8.40
C ARG A 50 15.94 -12.11 8.52
N LYS A 51 16.34 -12.43 9.74
CA LYS A 51 17.57 -13.18 10.04
C LYS A 51 17.31 -14.66 10.36
N ALA A 52 16.03 -15.02 10.51
CA ALA A 52 15.62 -16.37 10.84
C ALA A 52 15.58 -17.26 9.58
N PRO A 53 15.72 -18.59 9.72
CA PRO A 53 15.41 -19.50 8.64
C PRO A 53 13.93 -19.35 8.22
N PRO A 54 13.59 -19.65 6.95
CA PRO A 54 12.22 -19.63 6.48
C PRO A 54 11.38 -20.71 7.20
N PRO A 55 10.13 -20.41 7.62
CA PRO A 55 9.28 -21.40 8.26
C PRO A 55 8.62 -22.28 7.20
N GLN A 56 7.88 -23.29 7.65
CA GLN A 56 6.94 -23.96 6.76
C GLN A 56 5.84 -23.00 6.31
N LYS A 57 5.48 -23.09 5.02
CA LYS A 57 4.33 -22.37 4.47
C LYS A 57 3.04 -22.75 5.17
N LEU A 58 2.06 -21.85 5.16
CA LEU A 58 0.70 -22.22 5.52
C LEU A 58 0.17 -23.27 4.54
N PRO A 59 -0.35 -24.42 5.03
CA PRO A 59 -0.96 -25.43 4.17
C PRO A 59 -2.10 -24.84 3.33
N ASP A 60 -2.23 -25.34 2.10
CA ASP A 60 -3.29 -25.02 1.14
C ASP A 60 -3.57 -23.52 0.97
N THR A 61 -2.53 -22.69 1.07
CA THR A 61 -2.63 -21.23 0.99
C THR A 61 -1.98 -20.71 -0.29
N ARG A 62 -2.66 -19.78 -0.97
CA ARG A 62 -2.14 -19.06 -2.14
C ARG A 62 -1.73 -17.64 -1.80
N VAL A 63 -0.71 -17.11 -2.48
CA VAL A 63 -0.37 -15.69 -2.44
C VAL A 63 -0.92 -15.02 -3.69
N VAL A 64 -1.93 -14.16 -3.53
CA VAL A 64 -2.68 -13.56 -4.63
C VAL A 64 -2.33 -12.09 -4.74
N ILE A 65 -1.83 -11.67 -5.90
CA ILE A 65 -1.42 -10.30 -6.17
C ILE A 65 -2.58 -9.46 -6.69
N VAL A 66 -2.78 -8.31 -6.08
CA VAL A 66 -3.62 -7.22 -6.59
C VAL A 66 -2.70 -6.14 -7.15
N PRO A 67 -2.60 -6.01 -8.49
CA PRO A 67 -1.54 -5.22 -9.11
C PRO A 67 -1.70 -3.70 -8.92
N GLY A 68 -0.58 -3.00 -9.03
CA GLY A 68 -0.51 -1.55 -9.06
C GLY A 68 -0.89 -0.94 -10.41
N ALA A 69 -0.93 0.39 -10.46
CA ALA A 69 -1.19 1.11 -11.70
C ALA A 69 -0.04 0.89 -12.69
N LEU A 70 -0.37 0.82 -13.98
CA LEU A 70 0.60 0.68 -15.07
C LEU A 70 1.41 -0.62 -15.04
N TYR A 71 0.96 -1.68 -14.35
CA TYR A 71 1.72 -2.94 -14.26
C TYR A 71 1.93 -3.63 -15.62
N ILE A 72 1.04 -3.39 -16.59
CA ILE A 72 1.18 -3.89 -17.97
C ILE A 72 2.10 -2.99 -18.78
N GLU A 73 1.90 -1.67 -18.72
CA GLU A 73 2.60 -0.69 -19.57
C GLU A 73 4.01 -0.39 -19.07
N ARG A 74 4.28 -0.58 -17.77
CA ARG A 74 5.53 -0.25 -17.09
C ARG A 74 5.97 -1.41 -16.18
N PRO A 75 6.23 -2.61 -16.75
CA PRO A 75 6.59 -3.81 -16.00
C PRO A 75 7.85 -3.60 -15.12
N GLU A 76 8.77 -2.74 -15.54
CA GLU A 76 10.00 -2.44 -14.79
C GLU A 76 9.77 -1.74 -13.45
N LEU A 77 8.55 -1.28 -13.17
CA LEU A 77 8.15 -0.73 -11.88
C LEU A 77 7.68 -1.80 -10.88
N GLY A 78 7.56 -3.07 -11.30
CA GLY A 78 7.21 -4.18 -10.40
C GLY A 78 5.75 -4.19 -9.92
N GLY A 79 4.87 -3.40 -10.55
CA GLY A 79 3.45 -3.31 -10.16
C GLY A 79 2.66 -4.62 -10.38
N ASP A 80 3.24 -5.61 -11.04
CA ASP A 80 2.70 -6.96 -11.23
C ASP A 80 3.01 -7.90 -10.06
N GLY A 81 3.81 -7.44 -9.08
CA GLY A 81 4.22 -8.22 -7.93
C GLY A 81 5.17 -9.35 -8.24
N ARG A 82 5.91 -9.30 -9.36
CA ARG A 82 6.91 -10.33 -9.73
C ARG A 82 7.85 -10.70 -8.58
N LEU A 83 8.28 -9.70 -7.80
CA LEU A 83 9.19 -9.90 -6.67
C LEU A 83 8.48 -10.67 -5.55
N VAL A 84 7.26 -10.25 -5.20
CA VAL A 84 6.45 -10.93 -4.18
C VAL A 84 6.18 -12.37 -4.59
N ARG A 85 5.78 -12.60 -5.85
CA ARG A 85 5.51 -13.93 -6.38
C ARG A 85 6.75 -14.81 -6.37
N GLY A 86 7.88 -14.30 -6.84
CA GLY A 86 9.14 -15.03 -6.81
C GLY A 86 9.61 -15.35 -5.39
N VAL A 87 9.39 -14.46 -4.43
CA VAL A 87 9.64 -14.76 -3.00
C VAL A 87 8.68 -15.86 -2.53
N ALA A 88 7.38 -15.72 -2.75
CA ALA A 88 6.38 -16.69 -2.32
C ALA A 88 6.61 -18.10 -2.90
N GLU A 89 6.93 -18.20 -4.19
CA GLU A 89 7.21 -19.46 -4.89
C GLU A 89 8.45 -20.17 -4.33
N ARG A 90 9.51 -19.41 -3.97
CA ARG A 90 10.68 -19.98 -3.28
C ARG A 90 10.35 -20.62 -1.94
N PHE A 91 9.25 -20.19 -1.30
CA PHE A 91 8.74 -20.74 -0.04
C PHE A 91 7.64 -21.78 -0.28
N GLY A 92 7.40 -22.17 -1.53
CA GLY A 92 6.46 -23.22 -1.92
C GLY A 92 5.00 -22.78 -1.95
N TYR A 93 4.69 -21.48 -1.91
CA TYR A 93 3.34 -20.99 -2.14
C TYR A 93 2.99 -21.02 -3.63
N GLU A 94 1.75 -21.37 -3.95
CA GLU A 94 1.19 -21.06 -5.27
C GLU A 94 0.87 -19.56 -5.34
N THR A 95 1.07 -18.98 -6.52
CA THR A 95 0.80 -17.55 -6.73
C THR A 95 -0.16 -17.30 -7.86
N ASP A 96 -1.03 -16.30 -7.69
CA ASP A 96 -1.95 -15.83 -8.71
C ASP A 96 -1.85 -14.31 -8.84
N LEU A 97 -2.19 -13.77 -10.01
CA LEU A 97 -2.32 -12.34 -10.26
C LEU A 97 -3.77 -12.07 -10.69
N ILE A 98 -4.46 -11.18 -10.01
CA ILE A 98 -5.82 -10.80 -10.43
C ILE A 98 -5.71 -9.94 -11.70
N PRO A 99 -6.35 -10.34 -12.82
CA PRO A 99 -6.24 -9.63 -14.09
C PRO A 99 -7.11 -8.37 -14.07
N LEU A 100 -6.55 -7.29 -13.50
CA LEU A 100 -7.22 -5.99 -13.40
C LEU A 100 -6.85 -5.07 -14.56
N ALA A 101 -7.70 -4.07 -14.82
CA ALA A 101 -7.35 -3.00 -15.73
C ALA A 101 -6.18 -2.18 -15.13
N SER A 102 -5.05 -2.18 -15.84
CA SER A 102 -3.78 -1.59 -15.40
C SER A 102 -3.88 -0.09 -15.08
N PHE A 103 -4.72 0.64 -15.81
CA PHE A 103 -5.04 2.04 -15.53
C PHE A 103 -6.55 2.27 -15.43
N GLY A 104 -7.30 1.30 -14.92
CA GLY A 104 -8.75 1.40 -14.78
C GLY A 104 -9.19 2.13 -13.51
N ALA A 105 -10.41 2.68 -13.53
CA ALA A 105 -11.10 3.19 -12.34
C ALA A 105 -11.09 2.17 -11.19
N VAL A 106 -10.97 2.67 -9.97
CA VAL A 106 -10.91 1.85 -8.74
C VAL A 106 -12.22 1.11 -8.54
N THR A 107 -13.33 1.79 -8.82
CA THR A 107 -14.70 1.22 -8.78
C THR A 107 -14.88 0.02 -9.69
N THR A 108 -14.36 0.07 -10.93
CA THR A 108 -14.42 -1.06 -11.87
C THR A 108 -13.53 -2.21 -11.41
N ASN A 109 -12.29 -1.92 -10.98
CA ASN A 109 -11.38 -2.96 -10.52
C ASN A 109 -11.87 -3.65 -9.24
N ALA A 110 -12.52 -2.92 -8.33
CA ALA A 110 -13.12 -3.51 -7.13
C ALA A 110 -14.14 -4.61 -7.48
N ARG A 111 -14.98 -4.39 -8.50
CA ARG A 111 -15.92 -5.42 -8.99
C ARG A 111 -15.21 -6.63 -9.57
N LEU A 112 -14.17 -6.41 -10.37
CA LEU A 112 -13.36 -7.51 -10.92
C LEU A 112 -12.66 -8.34 -9.82
N ILE A 113 -12.23 -7.69 -8.73
CA ILE A 113 -11.72 -8.38 -7.54
C ILE A 113 -12.82 -9.25 -6.92
N CYS A 114 -14.02 -8.71 -6.71
CA CYS A 114 -15.14 -9.48 -6.16
C CYS A 114 -15.49 -10.70 -7.03
N ASP A 115 -15.55 -10.52 -8.36
CA ASP A 115 -15.82 -11.62 -9.31
C ASP A 115 -14.73 -12.70 -9.25
N TRP A 116 -13.46 -12.28 -9.18
CA TRP A 116 -12.33 -13.19 -9.03
C TRP A 116 -12.41 -13.97 -7.71
N LEU A 117 -12.62 -13.28 -6.59
CA LEU A 117 -12.75 -13.90 -5.27
C LEU A 117 -13.92 -14.87 -5.21
N HIS A 118 -15.03 -14.57 -5.90
CA HIS A 118 -16.17 -15.47 -5.97
C HIS A 118 -15.80 -16.84 -6.57
N LYS A 119 -14.98 -16.84 -7.64
CA LYS A 119 -14.48 -18.06 -8.28
C LYS A 119 -13.57 -18.89 -7.36
N TYR A 120 -12.78 -18.22 -6.52
CA TYR A 120 -11.81 -18.86 -5.61
C TYR A 120 -12.28 -18.86 -4.14
N ARG A 121 -13.59 -18.71 -3.89
CA ARG A 121 -14.16 -18.51 -2.54
C ARG A 121 -13.88 -19.63 -1.52
N ARG A 122 -13.40 -20.80 -1.95
CA ARG A 122 -13.01 -21.93 -1.08
C ARG A 122 -11.50 -21.99 -0.80
N GLN A 123 -10.71 -21.20 -1.52
CA GLN A 123 -9.26 -21.21 -1.42
C GLN A 123 -8.81 -20.28 -0.30
N ARG A 124 -7.94 -20.79 0.59
CA ARG A 124 -7.24 -19.96 1.57
C ARG A 124 -6.20 -19.10 0.86
N MET A 125 -6.15 -17.82 1.17
CA MET A 125 -5.26 -16.89 0.46
C MET A 125 -4.68 -15.78 1.36
N ILE A 126 -3.47 -15.36 0.99
CA ILE A 126 -2.83 -14.12 1.42
C ILE A 126 -2.96 -13.15 0.25
N LEU A 127 -3.67 -12.05 0.45
CA LEU A 127 -3.81 -11.00 -0.55
C LEU A 127 -2.63 -10.04 -0.42
N VAL A 128 -1.91 -9.78 -1.50
CA VAL A 128 -0.83 -8.80 -1.53
C VAL A 128 -1.16 -7.72 -2.56
N SER A 129 -1.41 -6.50 -2.11
CA SER A 129 -1.76 -5.39 -2.99
C SER A 129 -0.62 -4.39 -3.10
N LEU A 130 -0.44 -3.85 -4.30
CA LEU A 130 0.66 -2.94 -4.62
C LEU A 130 0.10 -1.58 -5.05
N SER A 131 0.55 -0.49 -4.44
CA SER A 131 0.17 0.87 -4.84
C SER A 131 -1.36 1.00 -5.03
N LYS A 132 -1.83 1.39 -6.24
CA LYS A 132 -3.25 1.43 -6.64
C LYS A 132 -4.05 0.18 -6.25
N GLY A 133 -3.47 -1.01 -6.33
CA GLY A 133 -4.18 -2.27 -6.03
C GLY A 133 -4.76 -2.29 -4.61
N SER A 134 -4.17 -1.55 -3.67
CA SER A 134 -4.69 -1.42 -2.31
C SER A 134 -5.96 -0.57 -2.24
N ALA A 135 -6.10 0.44 -3.10
CA ALA A 135 -7.33 1.20 -3.24
C ALA A 135 -8.43 0.34 -3.88
N ASP A 136 -8.08 -0.46 -4.90
CA ASP A 136 -9.01 -1.39 -5.55
C ASP A 136 -9.53 -2.42 -4.53
N LEU A 137 -8.62 -3.01 -3.75
CA LEU A 137 -8.96 -4.02 -2.75
C LEU A 137 -9.76 -3.43 -1.58
N LYS A 138 -9.40 -2.23 -1.12
CA LYS A 138 -10.18 -1.50 -0.12
C LYS A 138 -11.63 -1.32 -0.56
N LEU A 139 -11.84 -0.88 -1.80
CA LEU A 139 -13.19 -0.66 -2.30
C LEU A 139 -13.96 -1.97 -2.52
N ALA A 140 -13.27 -3.07 -2.86
CA ALA A 140 -13.87 -4.41 -2.90
C ALA A 140 -14.33 -4.90 -1.51
N LEU A 141 -13.61 -4.53 -0.44
CA LEU A 141 -14.02 -4.82 0.94
C LEU A 141 -15.29 -4.07 1.37
N GLU A 142 -15.67 -3.00 0.66
CA GLU A 142 -16.95 -2.31 0.89
C GLU A 142 -18.16 -3.01 0.24
N SER A 143 -17.94 -4.10 -0.52
CA SER A 143 -19.03 -4.85 -1.14
C SER A 143 -19.95 -5.44 -0.06
N PRO A 144 -21.28 -5.47 -0.26
CA PRO A 144 -22.20 -6.14 0.66
C PRO A 144 -21.85 -7.62 0.91
N GLU A 145 -21.25 -8.29 -0.07
CA GLU A 145 -20.83 -9.70 0.03
C GLU A 145 -19.43 -9.87 0.63
N ALA A 146 -18.75 -8.81 1.09
CA ALA A 146 -17.35 -8.87 1.52
C ALA A 146 -17.10 -9.93 2.60
N GLY A 147 -18.01 -10.07 3.57
CA GLY A 147 -17.90 -11.10 4.61
C GLY A 147 -17.85 -12.54 4.06
N THR A 148 -18.50 -12.79 2.92
CA THR A 148 -18.46 -14.10 2.24
C THR A 148 -17.26 -14.22 1.31
N LEU A 149 -16.98 -13.17 0.52
CA LEU A 149 -15.91 -13.19 -0.49
C LEU A 149 -14.51 -13.26 0.14
N PHE A 150 -14.31 -12.59 1.26
CA PHE A 150 -13.01 -12.51 1.94
C PHE A 150 -12.87 -13.49 3.10
N ARG A 151 -13.83 -14.39 3.32
CA ARG A 151 -13.83 -15.32 4.47
C ARG A 151 -12.55 -16.15 4.60
N ASN A 152 -11.96 -16.51 3.46
CA ASN A 152 -10.74 -17.33 3.39
C ASN A 152 -9.48 -16.50 3.10
N ALA A 153 -9.58 -15.19 3.06
CA ALA A 153 -8.45 -14.29 2.94
C ALA A 153 -7.91 -13.97 4.33
N VAL A 154 -6.80 -14.61 4.68
CA VAL A 154 -6.32 -14.67 6.06
C VAL A 154 -5.38 -13.53 6.44
N ALA A 155 -4.78 -12.93 5.42
CA ALA A 155 -3.97 -11.75 5.56
C ALA A 155 -4.10 -10.88 4.32
N TRP A 156 -4.05 -9.57 4.54
CA TRP A 156 -3.85 -8.57 3.51
C TRP A 156 -2.52 -7.85 3.77
N VAL A 157 -1.55 -8.07 2.87
CA VAL A 157 -0.29 -7.34 2.83
C VAL A 157 -0.43 -6.16 1.86
N ASN A 158 -0.45 -4.94 2.39
CA ASN A 158 -0.46 -3.70 1.61
C ASN A 158 0.97 -3.20 1.41
N VAL A 159 1.44 -3.07 0.17
CA VAL A 159 2.78 -2.52 -0.15
C VAL A 159 2.63 -1.14 -0.79
N CYS A 160 2.98 -0.10 -0.02
CA CYS A 160 2.94 1.32 -0.39
C CYS A 160 1.60 1.79 -0.99
N GLY A 161 0.49 1.11 -0.70
CA GLY A 161 -0.79 1.43 -1.30
C GLY A 161 -1.57 2.52 -0.58
N PRO A 162 -2.05 3.57 -1.28
CA PRO A 162 -2.75 4.69 -0.67
C PRO A 162 -4.21 4.33 -0.35
N LEU A 163 -4.49 3.92 0.89
CA LEU A 163 -5.84 3.55 1.31
C LEU A 163 -6.81 4.74 1.29
N ASN A 164 -6.33 5.96 1.51
CA ASN A 164 -7.15 7.17 1.54
C ASN A 164 -7.07 7.99 0.24
N GLY A 165 -6.55 7.37 -0.83
CA GLY A 165 -6.20 8.08 -2.06
C GLY A 165 -4.89 8.86 -1.93
N THR A 166 -4.60 9.70 -2.91
CA THR A 166 -3.37 10.50 -2.96
C THR A 166 -3.68 11.98 -3.19
N ARG A 167 -2.99 12.84 -2.43
CA ARG A 167 -3.01 14.30 -2.66
C ARG A 167 -2.46 14.69 -4.04
N MET A 168 -1.69 13.82 -4.70
CA MET A 168 -1.25 14.04 -6.07
C MET A 168 -2.44 14.09 -7.03
N ALA A 169 -3.46 13.25 -6.81
CA ALA A 169 -4.70 13.32 -7.58
C ALA A 169 -5.40 14.67 -7.37
N ASN A 170 -5.53 15.13 -6.12
CA ASN A 170 -6.09 16.46 -5.82
C ASN A 170 -5.31 17.58 -6.52
N TRP A 171 -3.97 17.55 -6.49
CA TRP A 171 -3.11 18.55 -7.13
C TRP A 171 -3.37 18.69 -8.65
N ILE A 172 -3.71 17.59 -9.32
CA ILE A 172 -4.13 17.62 -10.74
C ILE A 172 -5.43 18.41 -10.90
N PHE A 173 -6.37 18.28 -9.97
CA PHE A 173 -7.66 18.98 -10.00
C PHE A 173 -7.62 20.42 -9.47
N ASP A 174 -6.61 20.79 -8.68
CA ASP A 174 -6.41 22.17 -8.17
C ASP A 174 -6.22 23.21 -9.29
N SER A 175 -5.97 22.77 -10.53
CA SER A 175 -5.93 23.64 -11.70
C SER A 175 -6.74 23.04 -12.84
N ARG A 176 -7.70 23.81 -13.37
CA ARG A 176 -8.50 23.42 -14.53
C ARG A 176 -7.63 23.10 -15.74
N LEU A 177 -6.55 23.87 -15.94
CA LEU A 177 -5.59 23.64 -17.02
C LEU A 177 -4.84 22.32 -16.84
N ARG A 178 -4.33 22.04 -15.63
CA ARG A 178 -3.66 20.76 -15.33
C ARG A 178 -4.60 19.58 -15.53
N SER A 179 -5.83 19.68 -15.04
CA SER A 179 -6.85 18.64 -15.19
C SER A 179 -7.16 18.38 -16.67
N TRP A 180 -7.33 19.44 -17.47
CA TRP A 180 -7.54 19.32 -18.92
C TRP A 180 -6.36 18.68 -19.64
N CYS A 181 -5.12 19.12 -19.36
CA CYS A 181 -3.92 18.52 -19.94
C CYS A 181 -3.79 17.05 -19.59
N PHE A 182 -4.10 16.66 -18.35
CA PHE A 182 -4.03 15.27 -17.92
C PHE A 182 -5.14 14.42 -18.55
N ARG A 183 -6.37 14.96 -18.67
CA ARG A 183 -7.47 14.32 -19.40
C ARG A 183 -7.12 14.08 -20.86
N ALA A 184 -6.56 15.09 -21.55
CA ALA A 184 -6.12 14.97 -22.93
C ALA A 184 -5.02 13.90 -23.06
N LYS A 185 -4.05 13.87 -22.14
CA LYS A 185 -3.02 12.83 -22.09
C LYS A 185 -3.61 11.44 -21.90
N CYS A 186 -4.54 11.26 -20.96
CA CYS A 186 -5.24 10.00 -20.75
C CYS A 186 -5.99 9.56 -22.01
N PHE A 187 -6.71 10.48 -22.64
CA PHE A 187 -7.43 10.21 -23.88
C PHE A 187 -6.48 9.76 -25.01
N LEU A 188 -5.39 10.49 -25.25
CA LEU A 188 -4.37 10.13 -26.24
C LEU A 188 -3.72 8.76 -25.96
N GLN A 189 -3.55 8.42 -24.68
CA GLN A 189 -2.97 7.16 -24.23
C GLN A 189 -4.01 6.03 -24.09
N ARG A 190 -5.29 6.28 -24.44
CA ARG A 190 -6.42 5.34 -24.24
C ARG A 190 -6.53 4.83 -22.81
N ARG A 191 -6.27 5.71 -21.85
CA ARG A 191 -6.29 5.45 -20.42
C ARG A 191 -7.56 6.02 -19.78
N ASP A 192 -8.07 5.30 -18.78
CA ASP A 192 -9.24 5.73 -18.03
C ASP A 192 -8.87 6.83 -17.02
N PHE A 193 -9.39 8.04 -17.24
CA PHE A 193 -9.21 9.16 -16.31
C PHE A 193 -9.99 8.96 -15.00
N GLY A 194 -10.92 8.01 -14.97
CA GLY A 194 -11.64 7.56 -13.77
C GLY A 194 -10.68 7.14 -12.66
N LEU A 195 -9.53 6.54 -12.98
CA LEU A 195 -8.50 6.22 -11.98
C LEU A 195 -8.07 7.45 -11.17
N ILE A 196 -7.75 8.55 -11.84
CA ILE A 196 -7.29 9.77 -11.18
C ILE A 196 -8.41 10.40 -10.36
N THR A 197 -9.65 10.27 -10.83
CA THR A 197 -10.83 10.80 -10.14
C THR A 197 -11.14 10.01 -8.86
N ASP A 198 -10.99 8.68 -8.91
CA ASP A 198 -11.25 7.78 -7.78
C ASP A 198 -10.14 7.85 -6.71
N LEU A 199 -8.89 8.13 -7.11
CA LEU A 199 -7.75 8.25 -6.20
C LEU A 199 -7.67 9.60 -5.47
N ARG A 200 -8.65 10.49 -5.62
CA ARG A 200 -8.68 11.75 -4.88
C ARG A 200 -8.78 11.49 -3.38
N CYS A 201 -7.97 12.21 -2.60
CA CYS A 201 -8.12 12.32 -1.16
C CYS A 201 -9.17 13.40 -0.87
N ALA A 202 -10.46 13.04 -0.89
CA ALA A 202 -11.58 13.94 -0.62
C ALA A 202 -12.72 13.18 0.09
N SER A 203 -13.55 13.90 0.85
CA SER A 203 -14.65 13.30 1.62
C SER A 203 -15.76 12.71 0.74
N ASP A 204 -15.91 13.19 -0.50
CA ASP A 204 -16.83 12.69 -1.52
C ASP A 204 -16.21 11.57 -2.39
N ALA A 205 -14.92 11.27 -2.22
CA ALA A 205 -14.23 10.28 -3.04
C ALA A 205 -14.56 8.84 -2.58
N PRO A 206 -14.48 7.85 -3.48
CA PRO A 206 -14.75 6.44 -3.14
C PRO A 206 -13.92 5.90 -1.98
N LEU A 207 -12.73 6.47 -1.74
CA LEU A 207 -11.78 6.02 -0.73
C LEU A 207 -11.90 6.77 0.61
N ALA A 208 -12.92 7.60 0.79
CA ALA A 208 -13.08 8.44 1.99
C ALA A 208 -13.33 7.62 3.27
N LYS A 209 -14.03 6.48 3.17
CA LYS A 209 -14.40 5.67 4.34
C LYS A 209 -13.18 4.97 4.93
N ALA A 210 -13.19 4.73 6.24
CA ALA A 210 -12.17 3.91 6.88
C ALA A 210 -12.27 2.44 6.41
N VAL A 211 -11.14 1.75 6.33
CA VAL A 211 -11.10 0.33 5.99
C VAL A 211 -11.77 -0.48 7.11
N GLN A 212 -12.71 -1.35 6.72
CA GLN A 212 -13.33 -2.33 7.60
C GLN A 212 -12.81 -3.71 7.21
N LEU A 213 -12.05 -4.35 8.11
CA LEU A 213 -11.49 -5.68 7.85
C LEU A 213 -12.44 -6.77 8.35
N PRO A 214 -12.59 -7.89 7.63
CA PRO A 214 -13.21 -9.08 8.16
C PRO A 214 -12.48 -9.54 9.44
N PRO A 215 -13.17 -10.04 10.49
CA PRO A 215 -12.55 -10.38 11.77
C PRO A 215 -11.37 -11.37 11.68
N ALA A 216 -11.43 -12.31 10.72
CA ALA A 216 -10.39 -13.32 10.52
C ALA A 216 -9.20 -12.84 9.67
N MET A 217 -9.27 -11.63 9.10
CA MET A 217 -8.24 -11.07 8.23
C MET A 217 -7.34 -10.12 9.01
N GLN A 218 -6.04 -10.44 9.09
CA GLN A 218 -5.04 -9.49 9.55
C GLN A 218 -4.59 -8.57 8.41
N MET A 219 -4.32 -7.30 8.71
CA MET A 219 -3.72 -6.37 7.76
C MET A 219 -2.30 -6.00 8.18
N LEU A 220 -1.36 -6.17 7.26
CA LEU A 220 0.05 -5.82 7.41
C LEU A 220 0.41 -4.82 6.31
N SER A 221 0.96 -3.66 6.64
CA SER A 221 1.36 -2.66 5.66
C SER A 221 2.87 -2.45 5.65
N LEU A 222 3.49 -2.60 4.48
CA LEU A 222 4.86 -2.15 4.20
C LEU A 222 4.78 -0.78 3.56
N VAL A 223 5.39 0.22 4.19
CA VAL A 223 5.36 1.59 3.67
C VAL A 223 6.76 2.19 3.68
N GLY A 224 7.15 2.77 2.55
CA GLY A 224 8.42 3.47 2.42
C GLY A 224 8.46 4.76 3.23
N PHE A 225 9.60 5.00 3.90
CA PHE A 225 9.92 6.23 4.60
C PHE A 225 11.19 6.83 3.98
N PRO A 226 11.10 7.36 2.76
CA PRO A 226 12.25 7.90 2.07
C PRO A 226 12.54 9.34 2.48
N LEU A 227 13.82 9.71 2.45
CA LEU A 227 14.23 11.10 2.38
C LEU A 227 14.27 11.56 0.92
N ARG A 228 14.39 12.88 0.70
CA ARG A 228 14.52 13.45 -0.65
C ARG A 228 15.62 12.79 -1.49
N GLN A 229 16.73 12.38 -0.87
CA GLN A 229 17.86 11.76 -1.55
C GLN A 229 17.56 10.33 -2.03
N ASP A 230 16.67 9.62 -1.33
CA ASP A 230 16.36 8.21 -1.54
C ASP A 230 15.42 7.97 -2.75
N MET A 231 14.79 9.04 -3.25
CA MET A 231 13.90 9.00 -4.41
C MET A 231 14.60 8.47 -5.66
N THR A 232 14.18 7.30 -6.15
CA THR A 232 14.93 6.57 -7.18
C THR A 232 14.65 7.03 -8.61
N THR A 233 13.52 7.72 -8.85
CA THR A 233 13.14 8.20 -10.18
C THR A 233 12.88 9.69 -10.21
N GLN A 234 13.05 10.32 -11.38
CA GLN A 234 12.69 11.74 -11.56
C GLN A 234 11.21 12.01 -11.27
N HIS A 235 10.33 11.06 -11.63
CA HIS A 235 8.90 11.17 -11.33
C HIS A 235 8.65 11.15 -9.81
N SER A 236 9.26 10.21 -9.08
CA SER A 236 9.14 10.15 -7.62
C SER A 236 9.68 11.43 -6.97
N ARG A 237 10.84 11.95 -7.42
CA ARG A 237 11.39 13.24 -6.94
C ARG A 237 10.48 14.42 -7.21
N PHE A 238 9.81 14.44 -8.36
CA PHE A 238 8.83 15.47 -8.66
C PHE A 238 7.65 15.37 -7.70
N CYS A 239 7.02 14.20 -7.61
CA CYS A 239 5.86 13.99 -6.77
C CYS A 239 6.16 14.25 -5.29
N HIS A 240 7.29 13.79 -4.79
CA HIS A 240 7.73 14.03 -3.41
C HIS A 240 7.87 15.52 -3.09
N ARG A 241 8.51 16.29 -3.99
CA ARG A 241 8.63 17.74 -3.82
C ARG A 241 7.28 18.45 -3.86
N THR A 242 6.39 18.04 -4.76
CA THR A 242 5.04 18.59 -4.82
C THR A 242 4.28 18.29 -3.53
N LEU A 243 4.38 17.07 -3.00
CA LEU A 243 3.65 16.62 -1.83
C LEU A 243 4.21 17.14 -0.50
N ALA A 244 5.49 17.54 -0.45
CA ALA A 244 6.17 17.97 0.76
C ALA A 244 5.47 19.11 1.52
N ALA A 245 4.68 19.95 0.82
CA ALA A 245 3.90 21.03 1.43
C ALA A 245 2.77 20.52 2.36
N TRP A 246 2.38 19.25 2.25
CA TRP A 246 1.37 18.60 3.09
C TRP A 246 1.95 17.60 4.08
N GLY A 247 3.29 17.52 4.19
CA GLY A 247 3.98 16.67 5.14
C GLY A 247 4.78 15.52 4.52
N PRO A 248 5.24 14.57 5.36
CA PRO A 248 5.99 13.38 4.94
C PRO A 248 5.21 12.53 3.93
N ASN A 249 5.91 12.04 2.89
CA ASN A 249 5.30 11.26 1.82
C ASN A 249 6.34 10.29 1.20
N ASP A 250 5.88 9.20 0.58
CA ASP A 250 6.76 8.23 -0.09
C ASP A 250 7.04 8.57 -1.58
N GLY A 251 6.60 9.74 -2.03
CA GLY A 251 6.55 10.12 -3.45
C GLY A 251 5.18 9.93 -4.10
N THR A 252 4.21 9.29 -3.45
CA THR A 252 2.82 9.18 -3.95
C THR A 252 1.80 9.27 -2.81
N THR A 253 2.05 8.59 -1.71
CA THR A 253 1.16 8.44 -0.54
C THR A 253 1.61 9.37 0.58
N SER A 254 0.64 9.98 1.26
CA SER A 254 0.87 10.75 2.50
C SER A 254 1.19 9.80 3.66
N LEU A 255 2.31 9.99 4.35
CA LEU A 255 2.65 9.15 5.50
C LEU A 255 1.86 9.54 6.75
N ALA A 256 1.23 10.72 6.77
CA ALA A 256 0.36 11.13 7.87
C ALA A 256 -0.89 10.22 7.99
N ASP A 257 -1.34 9.65 6.87
CA ASP A 257 -2.57 8.85 6.82
C ASP A 257 -2.39 7.52 7.56
N LEU A 258 -1.14 7.04 7.65
CA LEU A 258 -0.76 5.75 8.24
C LEU A 258 -1.21 5.61 9.69
N VAL A 259 -1.26 6.71 10.45
CA VAL A 259 -1.66 6.71 11.86
C VAL A 259 -3.09 6.20 12.03
N THR A 260 -3.93 6.37 11.02
CA THR A 260 -5.35 5.97 11.02
C THR A 260 -5.60 4.57 10.44
N TRP A 261 -4.59 3.95 9.81
CA TRP A 261 -4.79 2.66 9.14
C TRP A 261 -4.97 1.54 10.17
N PRO A 262 -5.82 0.53 9.89
CA PRO A 262 -5.95 -0.63 10.75
C PRO A 262 -4.72 -1.55 10.63
N GLY A 263 -4.64 -2.53 11.53
CA GLY A 263 -3.58 -3.53 11.51
C GLY A 263 -2.20 -2.99 11.91
N ASN A 264 -1.17 -3.69 11.44
CA ASN A 264 0.23 -3.43 11.76
C ASN A 264 0.97 -2.81 10.58
N ILE A 265 1.85 -1.84 10.87
CA ILE A 265 2.64 -1.13 9.88
C ILE A 265 4.12 -1.39 10.15
N TYR A 266 4.84 -1.79 9.11
CA TYR A 266 6.28 -1.85 9.10
C TYR A 266 6.81 -0.68 8.24
N PRO A 267 7.38 0.35 8.87
CA PRO A 267 7.99 1.46 8.15
C PRO A 267 9.34 1.04 7.58
N VAL A 268 9.60 1.33 6.31
CA VAL A 268 10.83 0.94 5.61
C VAL A 268 11.67 2.18 5.33
N TRP A 269 12.67 2.38 6.17
CA TRP A 269 13.59 3.52 6.04
C TRP A 269 14.31 3.53 4.69
N GLY A 270 14.31 4.68 4.02
CA GLY A 270 15.03 4.89 2.77
C GLY A 270 14.41 4.23 1.53
N ALA A 271 13.28 3.53 1.66
CA ALA A 271 12.53 3.02 0.52
C ALA A 271 11.55 4.08 0.01
N ASP A 272 11.57 4.36 -1.30
CA ASP A 272 10.54 5.17 -1.94
C ASP A 272 9.29 4.33 -2.30
N HIS A 273 8.30 4.95 -2.94
CA HIS A 273 7.05 4.28 -3.33
C HIS A 273 7.26 3.02 -4.21
N TYR A 274 8.37 2.92 -4.93
CA TYR A 274 8.70 1.76 -5.77
C TYR A 274 9.45 0.66 -5.00
N PHE A 275 9.60 0.86 -3.68
CA PHE A 275 10.11 -0.12 -2.73
C PHE A 275 11.51 -0.66 -3.10
N LYS A 276 12.39 0.25 -3.52
CA LYS A 276 13.80 -0.05 -3.84
C LYS A 276 14.70 0.19 -2.62
N PRO A 277 15.80 -0.59 -2.47
CA PRO A 277 16.27 -1.66 -3.35
C PRO A 277 15.47 -2.97 -3.21
N GLU A 278 15.42 -3.77 -4.28
CA GLU A 278 14.65 -5.03 -4.35
C GLU A 278 15.14 -6.12 -3.37
N THR A 279 16.40 -6.07 -2.95
CA THR A 279 16.95 -7.01 -1.96
C THR A 279 16.26 -6.83 -0.61
N LEU A 280 16.17 -5.58 -0.14
CA LEU A 280 15.43 -5.23 1.08
C LEU A 280 13.96 -5.63 0.97
N ALA A 281 13.34 -5.35 -0.18
CA ALA A 281 11.96 -5.75 -0.44
C ALA A 281 11.76 -7.26 -0.32
N SER A 282 12.66 -8.05 -0.90
CA SER A 282 12.60 -9.51 -0.90
C SER A 282 12.72 -10.08 0.51
N GLU A 283 13.63 -9.56 1.32
CA GLU A 283 13.81 -9.95 2.72
C GLU A 283 12.56 -9.64 3.56
N LEU A 284 11.97 -8.46 3.36
CA LEU A 284 10.77 -8.04 4.10
C LEU A 284 9.54 -8.87 3.73
N ILE A 285 9.34 -9.17 2.44
CA ILE A 285 8.24 -10.04 2.00
C ILE A 285 8.42 -11.45 2.59
N ALA A 286 9.63 -11.98 2.59
CA ALA A 286 9.93 -13.28 3.22
C ALA A 286 9.60 -13.27 4.72
N ALA A 287 10.03 -12.22 5.44
CA ALA A 287 9.76 -12.08 6.87
C ALA A 287 8.26 -11.90 7.18
N LEU A 288 7.49 -11.24 6.31
CA LEU A 288 6.03 -11.16 6.46
C LEU A 288 5.33 -12.48 6.21
N LEU A 289 5.72 -13.21 5.16
CA LEU A 289 5.17 -14.55 4.92
C LEU A 289 5.50 -15.49 6.09
N HIS A 290 6.68 -15.30 6.70
CA HIS A 290 7.07 -16.00 7.91
C HIS A 290 6.12 -15.67 9.07
N TYR A 291 5.98 -14.38 9.36
CA TYR A 291 5.11 -13.88 10.42
C TYR A 291 3.66 -14.37 10.29
N ILE A 292 3.11 -14.35 9.07
CA ILE A 292 1.75 -14.81 8.79
C ILE A 292 1.60 -16.32 9.05
N ALA A 293 2.65 -17.11 8.81
CA ALA A 293 2.64 -18.55 9.05
C ALA A 293 2.73 -18.91 10.54
N GLU A 294 3.44 -18.12 11.35
CA GLU A 294 3.58 -18.34 12.79
C GLU A 294 2.42 -17.78 13.61
N THR A 295 1.75 -16.73 13.12
CA THR A 295 0.69 -16.08 13.89
C THR A 295 -0.58 -16.94 13.89
N PRO A 296 -1.08 -17.38 15.07
CA PRO A 296 -2.33 -18.12 15.16
C PRO A 296 -3.45 -17.30 14.54
N GLN A 297 -4.14 -17.88 13.57
CA GLN A 297 -5.32 -17.25 13.00
C GLN A 297 -6.51 -17.61 13.87
N ALA A 298 -7.28 -16.61 14.29
CA ALA A 298 -8.56 -16.84 14.93
C ALA A 298 -9.46 -17.57 13.91
N ILE A 299 -9.72 -18.85 14.18
CA ILE A 299 -10.64 -19.69 13.41
C ILE A 299 -12.07 -19.34 13.80
#